data_AF-A0A1H0PSB7-F1
#
_entry.id   AF-A0A1H0PSB7-F1
#
_cell.length_a   1.000
_cell.length_b   1.000
_cell.length_c   1.000
_cell.angle_alpha   90.00
_cell.angle_beta   90.00
_cell.angle_gamma   90.00
#
_symmetry.space_group_name_H-M   'P 1'
#
loop_
_entity.id
_entity.type
_entity.pdbx_description
1 polymer ?
#
loop_
_entity_poly.entity_id
_entity_poly.type
_entity_poly.pdbx_seq_one_letter_code
_entity_poly.pdbx_strand_id
1 'polypeptide(L)'
;MTRRKRVERETDEFLEAVNRMIRRAGVRTAEADEIELRQLVAMRDTLEAAIVTAVRGQHARRGSWAYIGMALGIKRQTAQERYAVREKVIA
;
A
#
# COMPACT_ATOMS: atom_id res chain seq x y z
N MET A 1 13.02 -6.11 -25.18
CA MET A 1 12.23 -6.21 -23.92
C MET A 1 10.97 -6.99 -24.20
N THR A 2 10.85 -8.22 -23.69
CA THR A 2 9.67 -9.06 -23.92
C THR A 2 8.45 -8.46 -23.21
N ARG A 3 7.41 -8.08 -23.96
CA ARG A 3 6.14 -7.55 -23.43
C ARG A 3 5.49 -8.63 -22.57
N ARG A 4 5.66 -8.54 -21.25
CA ARG A 4 5.20 -9.57 -20.31
C ARG A 4 3.69 -9.43 -20.10
N LYS A 5 2.95 -10.54 -20.20
CA LYS A 5 1.49 -10.60 -19.99
C LYS A 5 1.17 -10.08 -18.58
N ARG A 6 0.30 -9.06 -18.49
CA ARG A 6 -0.25 -8.56 -17.22
C ARG A 6 -0.90 -9.73 -16.49
N VAL A 7 -0.57 -9.92 -15.21
CA VAL A 7 -1.37 -10.80 -14.35
C VAL A 7 -2.55 -9.96 -13.90
N GLU A 8 -3.61 -10.00 -14.69
CA GLU A 8 -4.84 -9.30 -14.43
C GLU A 8 -5.60 -10.05 -13.34
N ARG A 9 -5.85 -9.37 -12.23
CA ARG A 9 -6.78 -9.77 -11.18
C ARG A 9 -7.79 -8.64 -11.09
N GLU A 10 -9.00 -8.90 -10.60
CA GLU A 10 -10.06 -7.90 -10.33
C GLU A 10 -9.70 -6.94 -9.17
N THR A 11 -8.42 -6.64 -9.01
CA THR A 11 -7.88 -5.78 -7.96
C THR A 11 -8.13 -4.31 -8.27
N ASP A 12 -8.19 -3.92 -9.55
CA ASP A 12 -8.41 -2.52 -9.92
C ASP A 12 -9.82 -2.05 -9.49
N GLU A 13 -10.86 -2.79 -9.86
CA GLU A 13 -12.26 -2.49 -9.46
C GLU A 13 -12.45 -2.53 -7.94
N PHE A 14 -11.82 -3.50 -7.27
CA PHE A 14 -11.80 -3.57 -5.81
C PHE A 14 -11.16 -2.32 -5.18
N LEU A 15 -9.98 -1.90 -5.67
CA LEU A 15 -9.29 -0.72 -5.16
C LEU A 15 -10.09 0.56 -5.42
N GLU A 16 -10.78 0.67 -6.56
CA GLU A 16 -11.69 1.79 -6.82
C GLU A 16 -12.85 1.83 -5.84
N ALA A 17 -13.46 0.67 -5.53
CA ALA A 17 -14.53 0.59 -4.54
C ALA A 17 -14.04 0.99 -3.15
N VAL A 18 -12.87 0.50 -2.72
CA VAL A 18 -12.24 0.88 -1.45
C VAL A 18 -11.96 2.39 -1.42
N ASN A 19 -11.44 2.97 -2.51
CA ASN A 19 -11.16 4.40 -2.58
C ASN A 19 -12.45 5.25 -2.46
N ARG A 20 -13.56 4.81 -3.05
CA ARG A 20 -14.88 5.45 -2.85
C ARG A 20 -15.32 5.39 -1.38
N MET A 21 -15.11 4.27 -0.70
CA MET A 21 -15.44 4.12 0.72
C MET A 21 -14.60 5.04 1.61
N ILE A 22 -13.28 5.13 1.37
CA ILE A 22 -12.38 6.03 2.12
C ILE A 22 -12.81 7.49 1.97
N ARG A 23 -13.12 7.94 0.74
CA ARG A 23 -13.63 9.30 0.51
C ARG A 23 -14.91 9.56 1.28
N ARG A 24 -15.85 8.60 1.25
CA ARG A 24 -17.12 8.71 1.97
C ARG A 24 -16.94 8.69 3.48
N ALA A 25 -15.95 7.96 4.01
CA ALA A 25 -15.61 7.99 5.44
C ALA A 25 -15.19 9.41 5.86
N GLY A 26 -14.39 10.10 5.06
CA GLY A 26 -14.04 11.51 5.30
C GLY A 26 -15.25 12.43 5.36
N VAL A 27 -16.17 12.32 4.38
CA VAL A 27 -17.40 13.11 4.37
C VAL A 27 -18.26 12.86 5.62
N ARG A 28 -18.45 11.60 6.01
CA ARG A 28 -19.24 11.25 7.21
C ARG A 28 -18.58 11.72 8.51
N THR A 29 -17.24 11.69 8.56
CA THR A 29 -16.49 12.12 9.73
C THR A 29 -16.55 13.64 9.93
N ALA A 30 -16.71 14.41 8.84
CA ALA A 30 -16.84 15.86 8.91
C ALA A 30 -18.12 16.32 9.64
N GLU A 31 -19.12 15.44 9.76
CA GLU A 31 -20.39 15.68 10.45
C GLU A 31 -20.45 14.97 11.82
N ALA A 32 -19.33 14.37 12.28
CA ALA A 32 -19.22 13.57 13.50
C ALA A 32 -18.29 14.20 14.55
N ASP A 33 -18.08 13.51 15.67
CA ASP A 33 -17.28 13.97 16.81
C ASP A 33 -15.78 13.61 16.67
N GLU A 34 -14.95 14.08 17.61
CA GLU A 34 -13.50 13.86 17.59
C GLU A 34 -13.10 12.39 17.77
N ILE A 35 -14.01 11.55 18.27
CA ILE A 35 -13.80 10.10 18.42
C ILE A 35 -13.68 9.45 17.04
N GLU A 36 -14.61 9.75 16.14
CA GLU A 36 -14.61 9.26 14.76
C GLU A 36 -13.42 9.83 13.97
N LEU A 37 -13.06 11.09 14.21
CA LEU A 37 -11.86 11.68 13.61
C LEU A 37 -10.59 10.89 13.98
N ARG A 38 -10.45 10.53 15.27
CA ARG A 38 -9.34 9.69 15.72
C ARG A 38 -9.32 8.34 15.01
N GLN A 39 -10.48 7.70 14.86
CA GLN A 39 -10.59 6.43 14.16
C GLN A 39 -10.21 6.56 12.67
N LEU A 40 -10.68 7.60 11.99
CA LEU A 40 -10.32 7.87 10.60
C LEU A 40 -8.82 8.10 10.43
N VAL A 41 -8.17 8.83 11.35
CA VAL A 41 -6.72 9.03 11.33
C VAL A 41 -5.97 7.73 11.55
N ALA A 42 -6.43 6.88 12.47
CA ALA A 42 -5.83 5.58 12.75
C ALA A 42 -5.84 4.63 11.52
N MET A 43 -6.76 4.83 10.56
CA MET A 43 -6.76 4.08 9.31
C MET A 43 -5.49 4.28 8.47
N ARG A 44 -4.69 5.34 8.71
CA ARG A 44 -3.38 5.53 8.05
C ARG A 44 -2.46 4.34 8.29
N ASP A 45 -2.39 3.86 9.53
CA ASP A 45 -1.52 2.75 9.90
C ASP A 45 -2.00 1.44 9.26
N THR A 46 -3.32 1.22 9.23
CA THR A 46 -3.94 0.10 8.53
C THR A 46 -3.62 0.12 7.04
N LEU A 47 -3.70 1.29 6.40
CA LEU A 47 -3.39 1.44 4.98
C LEU A 47 -1.89 1.21 4.70
N GLU A 48 -1.00 1.74 5.52
CA GLU A 48 0.44 1.51 5.36
C GLU A 48 0.79 0.02 5.55
N ALA A 49 0.19 -0.66 6.54
CA ALA A 49 0.38 -2.10 6.75
C ALA A 49 -0.10 -2.93 5.54
N ALA A 50 -1.23 -2.55 4.94
CA ALA A 50 -1.74 -3.17 3.71
C ALA A 50 -0.78 -2.93 2.53
N ILE A 51 -0.24 -1.71 2.37
CA ILE A 51 0.76 -1.38 1.35
C ILE A 51 2.02 -2.25 1.52
N VAL A 52 2.56 -2.34 2.74
CA VAL A 52 3.73 -3.17 3.04
C VAL A 52 3.47 -4.63 2.67
N THR A 53 2.29 -5.17 3.00
CA THR A 53 1.89 -6.53 2.64
C THR A 53 1.87 -6.72 1.12
N ALA A 54 1.27 -5.79 0.38
CA ALA A 54 1.19 -5.84 -1.07
C ALA A 54 2.58 -5.76 -1.73
N VAL A 55 3.43 -4.82 -1.28
CA VAL A 55 4.80 -4.64 -1.77
C VAL A 55 5.62 -5.91 -1.53
N ARG A 56 5.57 -6.49 -0.33
CA ARG A 56 6.26 -7.75 -0.01
C ARG A 56 5.76 -8.90 -0.85
N GLY A 57 4.45 -9.03 -1.03
CA GLY A 57 3.85 -10.05 -1.89
C GLY A 57 4.28 -9.92 -3.35
N GLN A 58 4.43 -8.70 -3.87
CA GLN A 58 4.95 -8.46 -5.21
C GLN A 58 6.46 -8.72 -5.30
N HIS A 59 7.23 -8.29 -4.31
CA HIS A 59 8.66 -8.53 -4.24
C HIS A 59 8.97 -10.03 -4.18
N ALA A 60 8.31 -10.80 -3.32
CA ALA A 60 8.49 -12.26 -3.20
C ALA A 60 8.24 -12.99 -4.54
N ARG A 61 7.25 -12.56 -5.32
CA ARG A 61 6.95 -13.14 -6.65
C ARG A 61 7.94 -12.75 -7.74
N ARG A 62 8.64 -11.61 -7.62
CA ARG A 62 9.47 -11.05 -8.71
C ARG A 62 10.96 -10.99 -8.39
N GLY A 63 11.35 -11.11 -7.13
CA GLY A 63 12.73 -11.12 -6.64
C GLY A 63 13.51 -9.79 -6.85
N SER A 64 12.85 -8.69 -7.21
CA SER A 64 13.55 -7.44 -7.53
C SER A 64 12.82 -6.18 -7.08
N TRP A 65 13.51 -5.38 -6.28
CA TRP A 65 13.11 -4.04 -5.86
C TRP A 65 13.03 -3.02 -6.99
N ALA A 66 13.68 -3.27 -8.14
CA ALA A 66 13.64 -2.34 -9.26
C ALA A 66 12.23 -2.20 -9.86
N TYR A 67 11.49 -3.32 -9.93
CA TYR A 67 10.10 -3.30 -10.39
C TYR A 67 9.17 -2.55 -9.43
N ILE A 68 9.40 -2.68 -8.13
CA ILE A 68 8.64 -1.96 -7.11
C ILE A 68 8.94 -0.46 -7.20
N GLY A 69 10.22 -0.08 -7.30
CA GLY A 69 10.63 1.31 -7.48
C GLY A 69 9.98 1.95 -8.70
N MET A 70 10.01 1.26 -9.84
CA MET A 70 9.34 1.72 -11.07
C MET A 70 7.84 1.87 -10.89
N ALA A 71 7.16 0.93 -10.24
CA ALA A 71 5.71 0.98 -10.00
C ALA A 71 5.30 2.13 -9.06
N LEU A 72 6.15 2.45 -8.08
CA LEU A 72 5.89 3.50 -7.09
C LEU A 72 6.49 4.87 -7.46
N GLY A 73 7.19 4.98 -8.59
CA GLY A 73 7.85 6.23 -9.01
C GLY A 73 9.06 6.61 -8.13
N ILE A 74 9.72 5.65 -7.50
CA ILE A 74 10.87 5.88 -6.61
C ILE A 74 12.10 5.05 -7.03
N LYS A 75 13.28 5.43 -6.54
CA LYS A 75 14.52 4.68 -6.79
C LYS A 75 14.46 3.28 -6.15
N ARG A 76 15.16 2.32 -6.75
CA ARG A 76 15.31 0.95 -6.21
C ARG A 76 15.77 0.96 -4.75
N GLN A 77 16.79 1.76 -4.43
CA GLN A 77 17.33 1.87 -3.07
C GLN A 77 16.26 2.37 -2.11
N THR A 78 15.47 3.38 -2.48
CA THR A 78 14.37 3.91 -1.67
C THR A 78 13.27 2.87 -1.44
N ALA A 79 12.92 2.08 -2.46
CA ALA A 79 11.96 0.99 -2.30
C ALA A 79 12.48 -0.09 -1.33
N GLN A 80 13.76 -0.48 -1.46
CA GLN A 80 14.39 -1.43 -0.55
C GLN A 80 14.45 -0.88 0.88
N GLU A 81 14.93 0.34 1.07
CA GLU A 81 15.04 0.97 2.38
C GLU A 81 13.69 1.07 3.10
N ARG A 82 12.63 1.43 2.36
CA ARG A 82 11.29 1.62 2.94
C ARG A 82 10.57 0.33 3.25
N TYR A 83 10.71 -0.71 2.42
CA TYR A 83 9.85 -1.90 2.47
C TYR A 83 10.56 -3.21 2.77
N ALA A 84 11.90 -3.25 2.71
CA ALA A 84 12.64 -4.41 3.21
C ALA A 84 12.44 -4.52 4.72
N VAL A 85 12.33 -5.75 5.21
CA VAL A 85 12.36 -5.99 6.66
C VAL A 85 13.73 -5.58 7.15
N ARG A 86 13.82 -4.52 7.95
CA ARG A 86 14.94 -4.40 8.89
C ARG A 86 14.63 -5.36 10.00
N GLU A 87 15.17 -6.57 9.90
CA GLU A 87 15.19 -7.50 11.01
C GLU A 87 16.05 -6.81 12.08
N LYS A 88 15.40 -6.14 13.04
CA LYS A 88 16.09 -5.76 14.26
C LYS A 88 16.41 -7.10 14.92
N VAL A 89 17.64 -7.56 14.74
CA VAL A 89 18.24 -8.55 15.62
C VAL A 89 18.15 -7.93 17.01
N ILE A 90 17.19 -8.39 17.79
CA ILE A 90 17.16 -8.14 19.23
C ILE A 90 18.26 -9.06 19.75
N ALA A 91 19.43 -8.47 20.02
CA ALA A 91 20.48 -9.07 20.80
C ALA A 91 20.16 -8.91 22.29
#